data_AF-A0A6B1HWC8-F1
#
_entry.id   AF-A0A6B1HWC8-F1
#
_cell.length_a   1.000
_cell.length_b   1.000
_cell.length_c   1.000
_cell.angle_alpha   90.00
_cell.angle_beta   90.00
_cell.angle_gamma   90.00
#
_symmetry.space_group_name_H-M   'P 1'
#
loop_
_entity.id
_entity.type
_entity.pdbx_description
1 polymer ?
#
loop_
_entity_poly.entity_id
_entity_poly.type
_entity_poly.pdbx_seq_one_letter_code
_entity_poly.pdbx_strand_id
1 'polypeptide(L)'
;MMASTSGSTAASVAAISGRTATASIGFVLPSAFVNFGGNSLQKLRRGISMSKYLGIDASTQSITGLLIDAEQRAIVAEASINFDEHFKATYGVVNGVLDLGEGVIHSAPLMWAEALDLLLQTLADQGHDLGAVRAVAGSGQQHGTVYLNASSGPALARLSPSQSLKDQLAAIFARPTSPIWMDTSTTVQCAEIEAAVGGCDALLALTGNAAFERFSGPQIRKFYQTEPDTYANTTYIGLVSSYVASLLAGRLVGVDPGDGSGTNMMDIAARQWSARALDATAPGLAAKLLPIAPSGQPVGPISPYYVGRYGFADDCLVLPFSGDNPCSLIG
;
A
#
# COMPACT_ATOMS: atom_id res chain seq x y z
N MET A 1 -16.99 -6.01 -64.38
CA MET A 1 -17.76 -4.78 -64.07
C MET A 1 -16.88 -3.88 -63.23
N MET A 2 -16.65 -2.66 -63.73
CA MET A 2 -16.21 -1.39 -63.10
C MET A 2 -15.29 -1.46 -61.87
N ALA A 3 -14.01 -1.07 -61.90
CA ALA A 3 -13.36 0.19 -62.32
C ALA A 3 -13.35 1.33 -61.27
N SER A 4 -12.19 2.01 -61.27
CA SER A 4 -11.81 3.31 -60.68
C SER A 4 -11.18 3.27 -59.27
N THR A 5 -9.87 3.43 -59.05
CA THR A 5 -8.81 4.41 -59.44
C THR A 5 -8.77 5.69 -58.60
N SER A 6 -7.74 5.76 -57.75
CA SER A 6 -6.74 6.83 -57.55
C SER A 6 -7.16 8.31 -57.60
N GLY A 7 -6.62 9.08 -56.64
CA GLY A 7 -6.49 10.54 -56.77
C GLY A 7 -5.65 11.17 -55.68
N SER A 8 -4.33 11.20 -55.86
CA SER A 8 -3.45 12.13 -55.14
C SER A 8 -3.62 13.54 -55.71
N THR A 9 -3.44 14.58 -54.91
CA THR A 9 -2.99 15.90 -55.42
C THR A 9 -2.32 16.68 -54.30
N ALA A 10 -1.01 16.86 -54.44
CA ALA A 10 -0.28 17.98 -53.86
C ALA A 10 -0.38 19.16 -54.84
N ALA A 11 -0.54 20.37 -54.31
CA ALA A 11 -0.27 21.61 -55.04
C ALA A 11 0.16 22.71 -54.06
N SER A 12 0.98 23.60 -54.58
CA SER A 12 2.02 24.39 -53.93
C SER A 12 1.66 25.87 -53.77
N VAL A 13 2.30 26.51 -52.78
CA VAL A 13 2.88 27.88 -52.80
C VAL A 13 1.96 29.10 -53.03
N ALA A 14 1.97 30.02 -52.05
CA ALA A 14 2.16 31.45 -52.31
C ALA A 14 2.65 32.19 -51.05
N ALA A 15 3.82 32.80 -51.16
CA ALA A 15 4.33 33.80 -50.23
C ALA A 15 3.67 35.15 -50.53
N ILE A 16 3.30 35.91 -49.48
CA ILE A 16 3.04 37.35 -49.62
C ILE A 16 3.80 38.09 -48.53
N SER A 17 4.74 38.91 -49.01
CA SER A 17 5.49 39.92 -48.29
C SER A 17 4.61 41.11 -47.92
N GLY A 18 4.75 41.63 -46.70
CA GLY A 18 4.23 42.93 -46.30
C GLY A 18 5.20 43.66 -45.39
N ARG A 19 5.94 44.63 -45.95
CA ARG A 19 6.73 45.64 -45.21
C ARG A 19 5.83 46.83 -44.88
N THR A 20 5.89 47.33 -43.65
CA THR A 20 5.73 48.76 -43.25
C THR A 20 6.46 48.92 -41.90
N ALA A 21 7.66 49.52 -41.86
CA ALA A 21 7.96 50.95 -41.74
C ALA A 21 7.63 51.57 -40.35
N THR A 22 8.61 51.46 -39.44
CA THR A 22 9.16 52.48 -38.51
C THR A 22 8.25 53.48 -37.78
N ALA A 23 8.36 53.49 -36.45
CA ALA A 23 8.57 54.71 -35.67
C ALA A 23 9.36 54.41 -34.38
N SER A 24 10.61 54.89 -34.34
CA SER A 24 11.46 54.88 -33.15
C SER A 24 11.11 56.08 -32.28
N ILE A 25 10.78 55.86 -31.02
CA ILE A 25 10.84 56.89 -29.98
C ILE A 25 11.79 56.36 -28.92
N GLY A 26 12.96 56.97 -28.86
CA GLY A 26 13.93 56.72 -27.80
C GLY A 26 13.48 57.37 -26.50
N PHE A 27 13.60 56.62 -25.41
CA PHE A 27 13.72 57.19 -24.08
C PHE A 27 14.92 56.54 -23.40
N VAL A 28 15.92 57.37 -23.10
CA VAL A 28 17.11 57.05 -22.33
C VAL A 28 16.75 57.16 -20.86
N LEU A 29 16.97 56.11 -20.06
CA LEU A 29 17.04 56.19 -18.60
C LEU A 29 18.16 55.25 -18.07
N PRO A 30 18.74 55.59 -16.90
CA PRO A 30 20.18 55.48 -16.67
C PRO A 30 20.63 54.13 -16.11
N SER A 31 21.91 53.84 -16.35
CA SER A 31 22.69 52.78 -15.73
C SER A 31 22.76 52.99 -14.21
N ALA A 32 21.92 52.29 -13.46
CA ALA A 32 22.11 52.07 -12.04
C ALA A 32 22.37 50.58 -11.81
N PHE A 33 23.65 50.22 -11.78
CA PHE A 33 24.08 48.96 -11.17
C PHE A 33 23.69 49.01 -9.68
N VAL A 34 22.64 48.28 -9.31
CA VAL A 34 22.45 47.85 -7.93
C VAL A 34 22.57 46.33 -7.91
N ASN A 35 23.74 45.90 -7.45
CA ASN A 35 24.07 44.51 -7.20
C ASN A 35 23.27 44.03 -5.97
N PHE A 36 22.03 43.57 -6.19
CA PHE A 36 21.32 42.78 -5.19
C PHE A 36 21.81 41.34 -5.30
N GLY A 37 22.61 40.94 -4.31
CA GLY A 37 23.28 39.66 -4.24
C GLY A 37 22.36 38.46 -4.51
N GLY A 38 22.90 37.47 -5.22
CA GLY A 38 22.27 36.22 -5.65
C GLY A 38 21.79 35.27 -4.56
N ASN A 39 21.55 35.75 -3.34
CA ASN A 39 21.05 34.96 -2.21
C ASN A 39 19.54 35.14 -1.94
N SER A 40 18.87 36.14 -2.51
CA SER A 40 17.42 36.33 -2.29
C SER A 40 16.57 35.50 -3.26
N LEU A 41 17.00 35.32 -4.51
CA LEU A 41 16.29 34.50 -5.51
C LEU A 41 16.42 32.99 -5.26
N GLN A 42 17.53 32.51 -4.69
CA GLN A 42 17.64 31.12 -4.22
C GLN A 42 16.81 30.87 -2.96
N LYS A 43 16.62 31.88 -2.09
CA LYS A 43 15.72 31.77 -0.94
C LYS A 43 14.24 31.94 -1.30
N LEU A 44 13.90 32.68 -2.37
CA LEU A 44 12.52 32.80 -2.87
C LEU A 44 12.04 31.59 -3.69
N ARG A 45 12.95 30.74 -4.18
CA ARG A 45 12.58 29.44 -4.77
C ARG A 45 12.32 28.34 -3.74
N ARG A 46 12.52 28.63 -2.45
CA ARG A 46 12.29 27.71 -1.33
C ARG A 46 10.83 27.73 -0.84
N GLY A 47 9.89 28.08 -1.72
CA GLY A 47 8.53 28.50 -1.36
C GLY A 47 7.39 27.94 -2.21
N ILE A 48 7.63 26.89 -2.99
CA ILE A 48 6.58 25.96 -3.40
C ILE A 48 7.08 24.60 -2.94
N SER A 49 6.55 24.11 -1.83
CA SER A 49 6.81 22.74 -1.39
C SER A 49 6.17 21.84 -2.45
N MET A 50 7.00 21.31 -3.36
CA MET A 50 6.60 20.31 -4.34
C MET A 50 6.03 19.12 -3.57
N SER A 51 4.71 19.06 -3.47
CA SER A 51 4.03 18.10 -2.60
C SER A 51 4.14 16.72 -3.24
N LYS A 52 5.02 15.89 -2.69
CA LYS A 52 5.19 14.51 -3.14
C LYS A 52 4.34 13.56 -2.31
N TYR A 53 3.92 12.47 -2.93
CA TYR A 53 3.15 11.40 -2.31
C TYR A 53 3.83 10.08 -2.61
N LEU A 54 3.84 9.17 -1.64
CA LEU A 54 4.41 7.83 -1.82
C LEU A 54 3.28 6.81 -1.88
N GLY A 55 3.13 6.17 -3.04
CA GLY A 55 2.31 4.97 -3.20
C GLY A 55 3.16 3.73 -2.98
N ILE A 56 2.70 2.78 -2.17
CA ILE A 56 3.40 1.51 -1.94
C ILE A 56 2.50 0.35 -2.33
N ASP A 57 3.02 -0.63 -3.06
CA ASP A 57 2.34 -1.88 -3.36
C ASP A 57 3.10 -3.06 -2.76
N ALA A 58 2.52 -3.71 -1.75
CA ALA A 58 3.04 -4.94 -1.16
C ALA A 58 2.40 -6.16 -1.84
N SER A 59 2.94 -6.51 -3.00
CA SER A 59 2.44 -7.58 -3.87
C SER A 59 2.91 -8.98 -3.43
N THR A 60 2.67 -9.98 -4.27
CA THR A 60 3.10 -11.37 -4.03
C THR A 60 4.61 -11.53 -4.15
N GLN A 61 5.24 -10.87 -5.11
CA GLN A 61 6.64 -11.10 -5.49
C GLN A 61 7.58 -9.93 -5.14
N SER A 62 7.03 -8.79 -4.76
CA SER A 62 7.82 -7.59 -4.47
C SER A 62 7.06 -6.62 -3.57
N ILE A 63 7.79 -5.68 -3.00
CA ILE A 63 7.23 -4.40 -2.55
C ILE A 63 7.73 -3.30 -3.48
N THR A 64 6.81 -2.51 -4.03
CA THR A 64 7.12 -1.45 -4.99
C THR A 64 6.71 -0.10 -4.41
N GLY A 65 7.53 0.93 -4.60
CA GLY A 65 7.26 2.30 -4.17
C GLY A 65 7.28 3.25 -5.36
N LEU A 66 6.26 4.08 -5.47
CA LEU A 66 6.10 5.12 -6.48
C LEU A 66 6.07 6.49 -5.81
N LEU A 67 7.04 7.34 -6.14
CA LEU A 67 7.04 8.74 -5.71
C LEU A 67 6.31 9.59 -6.75
N ILE A 68 5.20 10.18 -6.35
CA ILE A 68 4.31 10.93 -7.23
C ILE A 68 4.42 12.41 -6.91
N ASP A 69 4.71 13.22 -7.92
CA ASP A 69 4.67 14.68 -7.84
C ASP A 69 3.29 15.14 -8.29
N ALA A 70 2.48 15.66 -7.36
CA ALA A 70 1.10 16.06 -7.65
C ALA A 70 1.00 17.31 -8.53
N GLU A 71 2.01 18.18 -8.50
CA GLU A 71 2.02 19.38 -9.34
C GLU A 71 2.35 19.02 -10.78
N GLN A 72 3.34 18.15 -10.97
CA GLN A 72 3.72 17.64 -12.29
C GLN A 72 2.76 16.56 -12.81
N ARG A 73 1.95 15.97 -11.94
CA ARG A 73 1.07 14.81 -12.22
C ARG A 73 1.86 13.65 -12.83
N ALA A 74 3.02 13.37 -12.25
CA ALA A 74 3.95 12.39 -12.78
C ALA A 74 4.55 11.54 -11.67
N ILE A 75 4.84 10.28 -12.01
CA ILE A 75 5.73 9.44 -11.21
C ILE A 75 7.15 9.94 -11.46
N VAL A 76 7.81 10.42 -10.39
CA VAL A 76 9.16 10.99 -10.43
C VAL A 76 10.23 10.03 -9.91
N ALA A 77 9.82 8.93 -9.27
CA ALA A 77 10.68 7.83 -8.89
C ALA A 77 9.88 6.54 -8.77
N GLU A 78 10.55 5.43 -9.05
CA GLU A 78 10.04 4.07 -8.85
C GLU A 78 11.18 3.20 -8.34
N ALA A 79 10.90 2.40 -7.32
CA ALA A 79 11.80 1.36 -6.85
C ALA A 79 10.97 0.11 -6.53
N SER A 80 11.51 -1.07 -6.82
CA SER A 80 10.87 -2.35 -6.54
C SER A 80 11.87 -3.31 -5.94
N ILE A 81 11.50 -3.95 -4.84
CA ILE A 81 12.31 -4.93 -4.13
C ILE A 81 11.72 -6.31 -4.40
N ASN A 82 12.36 -7.07 -5.29
CA ASN A 82 11.95 -8.43 -5.60
C ASN A 82 12.30 -9.40 -4.46
N PHE A 83 11.33 -10.19 -4.00
CA PHE A 83 11.51 -11.06 -2.85
C PHE A 83 12.44 -12.22 -3.11
N ASP A 84 12.44 -12.81 -4.30
CA ASP A 84 13.33 -13.93 -4.60
C ASP A 84 14.78 -13.47 -4.68
N GLU A 85 15.02 -12.30 -5.27
CA GLU A 85 16.37 -11.72 -5.41
C GLU A 85 16.99 -11.40 -4.06
N HIS A 86 16.21 -10.84 -3.13
CA HIS A 86 16.72 -10.34 -1.86
C HIS A 86 16.57 -11.31 -0.68
N PHE A 87 15.54 -12.16 -0.70
CA PHE A 87 15.05 -12.83 0.51
C PHE A 87 14.92 -14.35 0.39
N LYS A 88 15.14 -14.93 -0.80
CA LYS A 88 15.10 -16.40 -1.00
C LYS A 88 15.99 -17.17 -0.03
N ALA A 89 17.22 -16.72 0.19
CA ALA A 89 18.16 -17.41 1.08
C ALA A 89 17.75 -17.34 2.57
N THR A 90 17.06 -16.28 2.97
CA THR A 90 16.67 -16.04 4.37
C THR A 90 15.32 -16.65 4.71
N TYR A 91 14.34 -16.51 3.81
CA TYR A 91 12.96 -16.89 4.07
C TYR A 91 12.55 -18.16 3.31
N GLY A 92 13.35 -18.64 2.36
CA GLY A 92 13.05 -19.85 1.58
C GLY A 92 11.97 -19.64 0.51
N VAL A 93 11.66 -18.39 0.16
CA VAL A 93 10.61 -18.08 -0.82
C VAL A 93 11.02 -18.46 -2.25
N VAL A 94 10.04 -18.88 -3.03
CA VAL A 94 10.13 -19.05 -4.49
C VAL A 94 8.93 -18.34 -5.10
N ASN A 95 9.16 -17.41 -6.01
CA ASN A 95 8.16 -16.46 -6.51
C ASN A 95 7.43 -15.72 -5.37
N GLY A 96 8.15 -15.32 -4.32
CA GLY A 96 7.64 -14.58 -3.16
C GLY A 96 6.80 -15.39 -2.17
N VAL A 97 6.65 -16.70 -2.39
CA VAL A 97 5.76 -17.57 -1.60
C VAL A 97 6.48 -18.77 -1.00
N LEU A 98 5.86 -19.33 0.04
CA LEU A 98 6.18 -20.60 0.67
C LEU A 98 5.07 -21.59 0.32
N ASP A 99 5.38 -22.55 -0.55
CA ASP A 99 4.51 -23.68 -0.83
C ASP A 99 4.71 -24.74 0.27
N LEU A 100 3.69 -24.92 1.10
CA LEU A 100 3.70 -25.85 2.23
C LEU A 100 3.02 -27.19 1.89
N GLY A 101 2.63 -27.38 0.63
CA GLY A 101 1.93 -28.57 0.14
C GLY A 101 0.41 -28.52 0.36
N GLU A 102 -0.30 -29.43 -0.31
CA GLU A 102 -1.76 -29.60 -0.17
C GLU A 102 -2.58 -28.31 -0.38
N GLY A 103 -2.11 -27.44 -1.28
CA GLY A 103 -2.75 -26.15 -1.59
C GLY A 103 -2.54 -25.08 -0.51
N VAL A 104 -1.71 -25.33 0.51
CA VAL A 104 -1.35 -24.37 1.54
C VAL A 104 -0.22 -23.48 1.01
N ILE A 105 -0.54 -22.21 0.75
CA ILE A 105 0.42 -21.24 0.18
C ILE A 105 0.51 -20.02 1.09
N HIS A 106 1.69 -19.79 1.64
CA HIS A 106 1.95 -18.72 2.58
C HIS A 106 3.03 -17.74 2.09
N SER A 107 3.25 -16.67 2.83
CA SER A 107 4.46 -15.83 2.78
C SER A 107 4.89 -15.42 4.19
N ALA A 108 6.01 -14.72 4.33
CA ALA A 108 6.57 -14.32 5.62
C ALA A 108 6.34 -12.82 5.89
N PRO A 109 5.51 -12.43 6.89
CA PRO A 109 5.27 -11.01 7.17
C PRO A 109 6.50 -10.20 7.59
N LEU A 110 7.48 -10.85 8.21
CA LEU A 110 8.76 -10.23 8.54
C LEU A 110 9.55 -9.85 7.28
N MET A 111 9.42 -10.63 6.20
CA MET A 111 10.01 -10.31 4.89
C MET A 111 9.43 -9.01 4.33
N TRP A 112 8.12 -8.79 4.44
CA TRP A 112 7.50 -7.55 3.99
C TRP A 112 7.99 -6.33 4.78
N ALA A 113 8.24 -6.47 6.09
CA ALA A 113 8.83 -5.40 6.89
C ALA A 113 10.29 -5.11 6.49
N GLU A 114 11.09 -6.16 6.26
CA GLU A 114 12.47 -6.01 5.77
C GLU A 114 12.52 -5.39 4.36
N ALA A 115 11.59 -5.78 3.48
CA ALA A 115 11.47 -5.24 2.14
C ALA A 115 11.06 -3.76 2.15
N LEU A 116 10.19 -3.34 3.07
CA LEU A 116 9.80 -1.94 3.24
C LEU A 116 11.01 -1.06 3.64
N ASP A 117 11.84 -1.52 4.57
CA ASP A 117 13.08 -0.83 4.94
C ASP A 117 14.02 -0.68 3.74
N LEU A 118 14.19 -1.75 2.96
CA LEU A 118 15.06 -1.76 1.79
C LEU A 118 14.51 -0.87 0.67
N LEU A 119 13.20 -0.82 0.48
CA LEU A 119 12.54 0.07 -0.49
C LEU A 119 12.82 1.54 -0.16
N LEU A 120 12.59 1.93 1.10
CA LEU A 120 12.81 3.31 1.54
C LEU A 120 14.30 3.70 1.50
N GLN A 121 15.18 2.77 1.88
CA GLN A 121 16.63 2.97 1.75
C GLN A 121 17.03 3.16 0.28
N THR A 122 16.50 2.35 -0.62
CA THR A 122 16.80 2.43 -2.06
C THR A 122 16.38 3.78 -2.64
N LEU A 123 15.18 4.26 -2.32
CA LEU A 123 14.72 5.59 -2.74
C LEU A 123 15.61 6.71 -2.20
N ALA A 124 16.04 6.62 -0.93
CA ALA A 124 16.95 7.59 -0.31
C ALA A 124 18.35 7.56 -0.96
N ASP A 125 18.91 6.38 -1.22
CA ASP A 125 20.22 6.19 -1.86
C ASP A 125 20.23 6.66 -3.32
N GLN A 126 19.10 6.59 -4.01
CA GLN A 126 18.89 7.19 -5.34
C GLN A 126 18.80 8.73 -5.30
N GLY A 127 18.85 9.35 -4.11
CA GLY A 127 18.85 10.79 -3.92
C GLY A 127 17.46 11.43 -3.88
N HIS A 128 16.40 10.64 -3.69
CA HIS A 128 15.05 11.18 -3.57
C HIS A 128 14.80 11.74 -2.16
N ASP A 129 14.41 13.01 -2.10
CA ASP A 129 14.05 13.69 -0.86
C ASP A 129 12.70 13.18 -0.31
N LEU A 130 12.77 12.27 0.66
CA LEU A 130 11.61 11.73 1.38
C LEU A 130 11.01 12.75 2.37
N GLY A 131 11.74 13.81 2.74
CA GLY A 131 11.23 14.91 3.55
C GLY A 131 10.17 15.75 2.85
N ALA A 132 10.10 15.68 1.52
CA ALA A 132 9.06 16.31 0.71
C ALA A 132 7.76 15.49 0.61
N VAL A 133 7.73 14.26 1.15
CA VAL A 133 6.54 13.39 1.11
C VAL A 133 5.52 13.89 2.13
N ARG A 134 4.34 14.31 1.65
CA ARG A 134 3.25 14.82 2.50
C ARG A 134 2.32 13.73 2.98
N ALA A 135 2.15 12.66 2.22
CA ALA A 135 1.42 11.48 2.66
C ALA A 135 1.89 10.18 1.99
N VAL A 136 1.66 9.07 2.68
CA VAL A 136 1.90 7.70 2.23
C VAL A 136 0.59 6.91 2.29
N ALA A 137 0.29 6.20 1.19
CA ALA A 137 -0.81 5.26 1.08
C ALA A 137 -0.38 4.08 0.20
N GLY A 138 -1.21 3.05 0.07
CA GLY A 138 -0.80 1.92 -0.73
C GLY A 138 -1.77 0.75 -0.76
N SER A 139 -1.31 -0.30 -1.43
CA SER A 139 -1.95 -1.59 -1.54
C SER A 139 -1.17 -2.68 -0.83
N GLY A 140 -1.89 -3.72 -0.42
CA GLY A 140 -1.34 -5.04 -0.17
C GLY A 140 -2.06 -6.09 -1.00
N GLN A 141 -1.38 -7.20 -1.31
CA GLN A 141 -2.01 -8.36 -1.92
C GLN A 141 -3.25 -8.76 -1.11
N GLN A 142 -4.38 -8.93 -1.79
CA GLN A 142 -5.64 -9.15 -1.11
C GLN A 142 -5.69 -10.47 -0.34
N HIS A 143 -6.62 -10.52 0.60
CA HIS A 143 -6.99 -11.70 1.41
C HIS A 143 -5.94 -12.20 2.41
N GLY A 144 -4.65 -11.95 2.16
CA GLY A 144 -3.57 -12.40 3.02
C GLY A 144 -3.69 -11.84 4.44
N THR A 145 -3.46 -12.68 5.45
CA THR A 145 -3.70 -12.36 6.87
C THR A 145 -2.42 -12.41 7.69
N VAL A 146 -2.22 -11.47 8.61
CA VAL A 146 -1.08 -11.41 9.53
C VAL A 146 -1.57 -11.58 10.96
N TYR A 147 -0.94 -12.50 11.70
CA TYR A 147 -1.33 -12.86 13.07
C TYR A 147 -0.30 -12.34 14.07
N LEU A 148 -0.67 -11.30 14.82
CA LEU A 148 0.20 -10.60 15.75
C LEU A 148 -0.14 -10.95 17.20
N ASN A 149 0.90 -11.09 18.03
CA ASN A 149 0.80 -11.33 19.45
C ASN A 149 0.78 -10.01 20.25
N ALA A 150 0.65 -10.12 21.58
CA ALA A 150 0.49 -8.99 22.49
C ALA A 150 1.66 -7.98 22.48
N SER A 151 2.84 -8.37 21.99
CA SER A 151 4.00 -7.48 21.92
C SER A 151 3.96 -6.50 20.74
N SER A 152 3.11 -6.74 19.74
CA SER A 152 3.06 -5.99 18.48
C SER A 152 2.83 -4.48 18.64
N GLY A 153 1.74 -4.08 19.31
CA GLY A 153 1.45 -2.66 19.57
C GLY A 153 2.61 -1.93 20.27
N PRO A 154 3.10 -2.44 21.42
CA PRO A 154 4.25 -1.87 22.11
C PRO A 154 5.55 -1.84 21.29
N ALA A 155 5.80 -2.84 20.45
CA ALA A 155 6.98 -2.89 19.58
C ALA A 155 6.91 -1.82 18.48
N LEU A 156 5.77 -1.71 17.79
CA LEU A 156 5.54 -0.69 16.76
C LEU A 156 5.69 0.74 17.31
N ALA A 157 5.18 0.98 18.52
CA ALA A 157 5.23 2.30 19.16
C ALA A 157 6.63 2.72 19.63
N ARG A 158 7.58 1.78 19.72
CA ARG A 158 8.94 2.02 20.26
C ARG A 158 10.05 1.73 19.26
N LEU A 159 9.73 1.72 17.96
CA LEU A 159 10.72 1.55 16.90
C LEU A 159 11.83 2.60 17.02
N SER A 160 13.08 2.14 17.01
CA SER A 160 14.29 2.95 17.06
C SER A 160 14.88 3.13 15.66
N PRO A 161 15.17 4.36 15.20
CA PRO A 161 15.70 4.62 13.86
C PRO A 161 17.10 4.01 13.62
N SER A 162 17.83 3.66 14.69
CA SER A 162 19.16 3.04 14.61
C SER A 162 19.17 1.55 14.25
N GLN A 163 18.01 0.90 14.22
CA GLN A 163 17.87 -0.54 13.95
C GLN A 163 16.90 -0.77 12.79
N SER A 164 17.00 -1.91 12.11
CA SER A 164 16.03 -2.29 11.08
C SER A 164 14.69 -2.70 11.71
N LEU A 165 13.61 -2.69 10.93
CA LEU A 165 12.32 -3.27 11.32
C LEU A 165 12.48 -4.76 11.63
N LYS A 166 13.25 -5.50 10.82
CA LYS A 166 13.49 -6.94 11.01
C LYS A 166 14.03 -7.25 12.41
N ASP A 167 15.06 -6.53 12.83
CA ASP A 167 15.74 -6.77 14.11
C ASP A 167 14.84 -6.45 15.32
N GLN A 168 13.84 -5.60 15.14
CA GLN A 168 12.95 -5.13 16.21
C GLN A 168 11.62 -5.88 16.25
N LEU A 169 11.17 -6.43 15.11
CA LEU A 169 9.83 -6.96 14.95
C LEU A 169 9.76 -8.49 14.83
N ALA A 170 10.88 -9.22 14.78
CA ALA A 170 10.85 -10.68 14.63
C ALA A 170 9.97 -11.42 15.67
N ALA A 171 9.82 -10.87 16.88
CA ALA A 171 9.07 -11.47 17.99
C ALA A 171 7.59 -11.09 18.06
N ILE A 172 7.06 -10.25 17.15
CA ILE A 172 5.68 -9.74 17.25
C ILE A 172 4.61 -10.71 16.72
N PHE A 173 5.02 -11.76 16.02
CA PHE A 173 4.11 -12.67 15.35
C PHE A 173 3.63 -13.77 16.29
N ALA A 174 2.32 -14.04 16.29
CA ALA A 174 1.80 -15.27 16.87
C ALA A 174 2.09 -16.45 15.95
N ARG A 175 2.02 -16.23 14.62
CA ARG A 175 2.33 -17.22 13.59
C ARG A 175 3.41 -16.68 12.64
N PRO A 176 4.48 -17.44 12.36
CA PRO A 176 5.62 -16.91 11.58
C PRO A 176 5.31 -16.69 10.10
N THR A 177 4.27 -17.33 9.57
CA THR A 177 3.86 -17.26 8.18
C THR A 177 2.38 -16.90 8.05
N SER A 178 2.05 -16.30 6.90
CA SER A 178 0.74 -15.77 6.57
C SER A 178 0.18 -16.48 5.35
N PRO A 179 -1.05 -17.04 5.40
CA PRO A 179 -1.70 -17.49 4.18
C PRO A 179 -1.97 -16.30 3.27
N ILE A 180 -1.87 -16.53 1.96
CA ILE A 180 -2.03 -15.50 0.94
C ILE A 180 -3.10 -15.90 -0.09
N TRP A 181 -3.37 -15.02 -1.05
CA TRP A 181 -4.46 -15.18 -2.02
C TRP A 181 -4.41 -16.48 -2.87
N MET A 182 -3.23 -17.11 -2.95
CA MET A 182 -3.02 -18.36 -3.69
C MET A 182 -3.46 -19.62 -2.93
N ASP A 183 -3.74 -19.51 -1.63
CA ASP A 183 -4.10 -20.65 -0.79
C ASP A 183 -5.49 -21.19 -1.16
N THR A 184 -5.58 -22.50 -1.35
CA THR A 184 -6.81 -23.22 -1.75
C THR A 184 -7.21 -24.30 -0.74
N SER A 185 -6.71 -24.21 0.48
CA SER A 185 -6.69 -25.33 1.43
C SER A 185 -7.84 -25.32 2.47
N THR A 186 -8.89 -24.54 2.24
CA THR A 186 -9.93 -24.21 3.24
C THR A 186 -11.37 -24.48 2.78
N THR A 187 -11.57 -25.35 1.79
CA THR A 187 -12.91 -25.69 1.25
C THR A 187 -13.89 -26.13 2.34
N VAL A 188 -13.43 -26.90 3.33
CA VAL A 188 -14.25 -27.32 4.48
C VAL A 188 -14.70 -26.10 5.29
N GLN A 189 -13.80 -25.17 5.58
CA GLN A 189 -14.10 -23.97 6.35
C GLN A 189 -15.01 -23.00 5.61
N CYS A 190 -14.93 -22.94 4.27
CA CYS A 190 -15.89 -22.21 3.45
C CYS A 190 -17.31 -22.72 3.67
N ALA A 191 -17.53 -24.03 3.55
CA ALA A 191 -18.85 -24.63 3.75
C ALA A 191 -19.38 -24.45 5.19
N GLU A 192 -18.50 -24.54 6.18
CA GLU A 192 -18.85 -24.31 7.59
C GLU A 192 -19.28 -22.86 7.86
N ILE A 193 -18.58 -21.88 7.29
CA ILE A 193 -18.93 -20.45 7.42
C ILE A 193 -20.27 -20.19 6.76
N GLU A 194 -20.47 -20.66 5.53
CA GLU A 194 -21.74 -20.51 4.81
C GLU A 194 -22.90 -21.11 5.61
N ALA A 195 -22.76 -22.34 6.10
CA ALA A 195 -23.79 -22.99 6.92
C ALA A 195 -24.10 -22.18 8.20
N ALA A 196 -23.07 -21.69 8.89
CA ALA A 196 -23.22 -20.92 10.13
C ALA A 196 -23.89 -19.56 9.92
N VAL A 197 -23.67 -18.91 8.76
CA VAL A 197 -24.37 -17.67 8.40
C VAL A 197 -25.71 -17.91 7.69
N GLY A 198 -26.21 -19.15 7.63
CA GLY A 198 -27.53 -19.47 7.08
C GLY A 198 -27.56 -19.75 5.57
N GLY A 199 -26.43 -20.12 4.96
CA GLY A 199 -26.28 -20.53 3.58
C GLY A 199 -25.47 -19.54 2.72
N CYS A 200 -25.09 -19.97 1.52
CA CYS A 200 -24.29 -19.18 0.57
C CYS A 200 -24.99 -17.85 0.22
N ASP A 201 -26.28 -17.86 -0.10
CA ASP A 201 -27.03 -16.64 -0.44
C ASP A 201 -27.05 -15.62 0.69
N ALA A 202 -27.11 -16.08 1.94
CA ALA A 202 -27.06 -15.21 3.11
C ALA A 202 -25.67 -14.60 3.31
N LEU A 203 -24.60 -15.37 3.06
CA LEU A 203 -23.23 -14.86 3.09
C LEU A 203 -22.98 -13.84 1.97
N LEU A 204 -23.46 -14.15 0.76
CA LEU A 204 -23.34 -13.31 -0.43
C LEU A 204 -24.06 -11.97 -0.22
N ALA A 205 -25.29 -11.99 0.30
CA ALA A 205 -26.04 -10.79 0.60
C ALA A 205 -25.37 -9.91 1.67
N LEU A 206 -24.72 -10.54 2.66
CA LEU A 206 -24.06 -9.85 3.77
C LEU A 206 -22.69 -9.27 3.38
N THR A 207 -21.88 -10.04 2.68
CA THR A 207 -20.44 -9.76 2.47
C THR A 207 -20.09 -9.43 1.01
N GLY A 208 -21.06 -9.51 0.11
CA GLY A 208 -20.87 -9.32 -1.33
C GLY A 208 -20.23 -10.50 -2.05
N ASN A 209 -19.85 -11.57 -1.33
CA ASN A 209 -19.13 -12.71 -1.89
C ASN A 209 -19.63 -14.04 -1.30
N ALA A 210 -19.60 -15.10 -2.11
CA ALA A 210 -19.61 -16.47 -1.61
C ALA A 210 -18.31 -16.76 -0.82
N ALA A 211 -18.25 -17.87 -0.08
CA ALA A 211 -17.02 -18.26 0.57
C ALA A 211 -16.05 -18.82 -0.47
N PHE A 212 -14.82 -18.29 -0.51
CA PHE A 212 -13.73 -18.80 -1.34
C PHE A 212 -12.52 -19.09 -0.48
N GLU A 213 -11.74 -20.09 -0.84
CA GLU A 213 -10.71 -20.65 0.05
C GLU A 213 -9.66 -19.62 0.46
N ARG A 214 -9.29 -18.74 -0.48
CA ARG A 214 -8.30 -17.70 -0.23
C ARG A 214 -8.79 -16.60 0.72
N PHE A 215 -10.09 -16.43 0.91
CA PHE A 215 -10.64 -15.33 1.69
C PHE A 215 -10.21 -15.46 3.16
N SER A 216 -10.03 -14.31 3.81
CA SER A 216 -9.44 -14.25 5.15
C SER A 216 -10.26 -15.02 6.20
N GLY A 217 -11.59 -15.00 6.12
CA GLY A 217 -12.48 -15.74 7.03
C GLY A 217 -12.16 -17.25 7.07
N PRO A 218 -12.29 -17.98 5.95
CA PRO A 218 -11.91 -19.39 5.87
C PRO A 218 -10.48 -19.70 6.36
N GLN A 219 -9.51 -18.84 6.04
CA GLN A 219 -8.13 -18.99 6.51
C GLN A 219 -7.99 -18.84 8.03
N ILE A 220 -8.65 -17.83 8.63
CA ILE A 220 -8.68 -17.62 10.08
C ILE A 220 -9.37 -18.79 10.78
N ARG A 221 -10.48 -19.30 10.21
CA ARG A 221 -11.21 -20.43 10.76
C ARG A 221 -10.35 -21.69 10.78
N LYS A 222 -9.62 -21.98 9.70
CA LYS A 222 -8.67 -23.09 9.64
C LYS A 222 -7.58 -22.93 10.69
N PHE A 223 -6.99 -21.74 10.78
CA PHE A 223 -5.97 -21.43 11.79
C PHE A 223 -6.47 -21.68 13.23
N TYR A 224 -7.67 -21.22 13.57
CA TYR A 224 -8.29 -21.51 14.86
C TYR A 224 -8.47 -23.02 15.10
N GLN A 225 -8.90 -23.78 14.09
CA GLN A 225 -9.17 -25.22 14.22
C GLN A 225 -7.89 -26.05 14.34
N THR A 226 -6.82 -25.68 13.62
CA THR A 226 -5.58 -26.47 13.56
C THR A 226 -4.54 -26.03 14.59
N GLU A 227 -4.54 -24.76 14.99
CA GLU A 227 -3.56 -24.16 15.90
C GLU A 227 -4.26 -23.32 17.00
N PRO A 228 -5.16 -23.91 17.82
CA PRO A 228 -6.02 -23.15 18.74
C PRO A 228 -5.24 -22.36 19.80
N ASP A 229 -4.12 -22.89 20.31
CA ASP A 229 -3.28 -22.21 21.30
C ASP A 229 -2.60 -20.97 20.70
N THR A 230 -2.12 -21.08 19.45
CA THR A 230 -1.53 -19.96 18.70
C THR A 230 -2.58 -18.90 18.39
N TYR A 231 -3.80 -19.32 18.01
CA TYR A 231 -4.93 -18.41 17.83
C TYR A 231 -5.30 -17.71 19.14
N ALA A 232 -5.30 -18.42 20.28
CA ALA A 232 -5.54 -17.83 21.59
C ALA A 232 -4.51 -16.75 21.93
N ASN A 233 -3.24 -17.00 21.62
CA ASN A 233 -2.12 -16.05 21.82
C ASN A 233 -2.09 -14.88 20.82
N THR A 234 -2.91 -14.92 19.78
CA THR A 234 -3.05 -13.82 18.80
C THR A 234 -3.91 -12.71 19.39
N THR A 235 -3.39 -11.49 19.44
CA THR A 235 -4.13 -10.32 19.95
C THR A 235 -4.60 -9.39 18.84
N TYR A 236 -4.00 -9.48 17.65
CA TYR A 236 -4.41 -8.70 16.50
C TYR A 236 -4.28 -9.53 15.21
N ILE A 237 -5.28 -9.43 14.35
CA ILE A 237 -5.30 -9.98 13.00
C ILE A 237 -5.49 -8.82 12.03
N GLY A 238 -4.53 -8.64 11.13
CA GLY A 238 -4.61 -7.66 10.05
C GLY A 238 -4.60 -8.34 8.68
N LEU A 239 -4.94 -7.59 7.64
CA LEU A 239 -4.58 -7.93 6.26
C LEU A 239 -3.21 -7.39 5.90
N VAL A 240 -2.60 -7.89 4.82
CA VAL A 240 -1.29 -7.41 4.32
C VAL A 240 -1.26 -5.88 4.21
N SER A 241 -2.31 -5.30 3.63
CA SER A 241 -2.53 -3.85 3.51
C SER A 241 -2.41 -3.14 4.87
N SER A 242 -3.27 -3.51 5.82
CA SER A 242 -3.32 -2.93 7.17
C SER A 242 -2.05 -3.16 7.97
N TYR A 243 -1.34 -4.28 7.74
CA TYR A 243 -0.06 -4.57 8.37
C TYR A 243 1.02 -3.60 7.89
N VAL A 244 1.15 -3.39 6.57
CA VAL A 244 2.12 -2.42 6.02
C VAL A 244 1.80 -0.99 6.46
N ALA A 245 0.51 -0.61 6.49
CA ALA A 245 0.09 0.67 7.06
C ALA A 245 0.46 0.79 8.55
N SER A 246 0.36 -0.30 9.32
CA SER A 246 0.71 -0.33 10.74
C SER A 246 2.22 -0.13 10.98
N LEU A 247 3.07 -0.70 10.10
CA LEU A 247 4.52 -0.49 10.14
C LEU A 247 4.83 1.01 10.01
N LEU A 248 4.30 1.64 8.95
CA LEU A 248 4.50 3.07 8.67
C LEU A 248 3.99 3.98 9.78
N ALA A 249 2.82 3.67 10.33
CA ALA A 249 2.19 4.46 11.39
C ALA A 249 2.83 4.27 12.77
N GLY A 250 3.62 3.20 12.98
CA GLY A 250 4.15 2.85 14.30
C GLY A 250 3.06 2.47 15.31
N ARG A 251 1.89 2.02 14.81
CA ARG A 251 0.75 1.56 15.61
C ARG A 251 -0.13 0.64 14.77
N LEU A 252 -0.94 -0.18 15.42
CA LEU A 252 -1.92 -1.02 14.71
C LEU A 252 -2.95 -0.15 13.98
N VAL A 253 -3.18 -0.44 12.71
CA VAL A 253 -4.10 0.26 11.80
C VAL A 253 -5.18 -0.72 11.34
N GLY A 254 -6.45 -0.31 11.39
CA GLY A 254 -7.57 -1.12 10.93
C GLY A 254 -7.60 -1.30 9.41
N VAL A 255 -8.29 -2.35 8.97
CA VAL A 255 -8.51 -2.67 7.55
C VAL A 255 -9.51 -1.68 6.95
N ASP A 256 -9.27 -1.24 5.71
CA ASP A 256 -10.22 -0.36 5.01
C ASP A 256 -11.40 -1.13 4.40
N PRO A 257 -12.52 -0.48 4.03
CA PRO A 257 -13.64 -1.14 3.38
C PRO A 257 -13.28 -1.85 2.07
N GLY A 258 -12.33 -1.31 1.29
CA GLY A 258 -11.91 -1.89 0.01
C GLY A 258 -11.38 -3.31 0.19
N ASP A 259 -10.37 -3.47 1.05
CA ASP A 259 -9.79 -4.78 1.34
C ASP A 259 -10.66 -5.63 2.28
N GLY A 260 -11.36 -4.99 3.22
CA GLY A 260 -12.26 -5.63 4.17
C GLY A 260 -13.41 -6.39 3.49
N SER A 261 -13.82 -5.98 2.29
CA SER A 261 -14.81 -6.69 1.48
C SER A 261 -14.34 -8.07 1.00
N GLY A 262 -13.03 -8.29 0.86
CA GLY A 262 -12.42 -9.55 0.42
C GLY A 262 -12.22 -10.58 1.53
N THR A 263 -12.97 -10.51 2.63
CA THR A 263 -12.72 -11.30 3.84
C THR A 263 -13.79 -12.32 4.19
N ASN A 264 -15.00 -12.21 3.62
CA ASN A 264 -16.24 -12.83 4.13
C ASN A 264 -16.62 -12.44 5.58
N MET A 265 -16.08 -11.33 6.11
CA MET A 265 -16.34 -10.91 7.50
C MET A 265 -17.01 -9.53 7.62
N MET A 266 -16.86 -8.67 6.62
CA MET A 266 -17.41 -7.31 6.63
C MET A 266 -18.86 -7.30 6.10
N ASP A 267 -19.75 -6.59 6.79
CA ASP A 267 -21.02 -6.16 6.21
C ASP A 267 -20.75 -5.03 5.22
N ILE A 268 -20.97 -5.27 3.93
CA ILE A 268 -20.63 -4.32 2.88
C ILE A 268 -21.56 -3.10 2.84
N ALA A 269 -22.79 -3.22 3.34
CA ALA A 269 -23.74 -2.12 3.39
C ALA A 269 -23.40 -1.17 4.56
N ALA A 270 -23.10 -1.74 5.73
CA ALA A 270 -22.73 -0.98 6.93
C ALA A 270 -21.27 -0.51 6.93
N ARG A 271 -20.39 -1.15 6.13
CA ARG A 271 -18.94 -0.95 6.11
C ARG A 271 -18.30 -1.15 7.48
N GLN A 272 -18.76 -2.19 8.17
CA GLN A 272 -18.29 -2.59 9.50
C GLN A 272 -18.18 -4.12 9.55
N TRP A 273 -17.41 -4.64 10.52
CA TRP A 273 -17.39 -6.08 10.73
C TRP A 273 -18.77 -6.60 11.14
N SER A 274 -19.22 -7.68 10.51
CA SER A 274 -20.49 -8.32 10.85
C SER A 274 -20.29 -9.28 12.01
N ALA A 275 -20.95 -9.02 13.15
CA ALA A 275 -20.92 -9.94 14.29
C ALA A 275 -21.28 -11.37 13.89
N ARG A 276 -22.31 -11.54 13.04
CA ARG A 276 -22.74 -12.84 12.52
C ARG A 276 -21.63 -13.55 11.73
N ALA A 277 -20.93 -12.84 10.86
CA ALA A 277 -19.86 -13.44 10.05
C ALA A 277 -18.61 -13.73 10.89
N LEU A 278 -18.29 -12.87 11.86
CA LEU A 278 -17.19 -13.09 12.80
C LEU A 278 -17.45 -14.31 13.67
N ASP A 279 -18.65 -14.45 14.22
CA ASP A 279 -19.06 -15.60 15.06
C ASP A 279 -19.04 -16.91 14.25
N ALA A 280 -19.43 -16.87 12.98
CA ALA A 280 -19.31 -18.00 12.06
C ALA A 280 -17.85 -18.36 11.72
N THR A 281 -16.92 -17.42 11.84
CA THR A 281 -15.52 -17.61 11.49
C THR A 281 -14.75 -18.24 12.63
N ALA A 282 -14.64 -17.56 13.78
CA ALA A 282 -13.86 -18.05 14.92
C ALA A 282 -14.29 -17.40 16.25
N PRO A 283 -14.16 -18.12 17.38
CA PRO A 283 -14.58 -17.61 18.69
C PRO A 283 -13.73 -16.41 19.15
N GLY A 284 -14.40 -15.33 19.57
CA GLY A 284 -13.72 -14.13 20.09
C GLY A 284 -12.99 -13.30 19.04
N LEU A 285 -13.24 -13.56 17.74
CA LEU A 285 -12.55 -12.89 16.63
C LEU A 285 -12.74 -11.37 16.63
N ALA A 286 -13.90 -10.86 17.04
CA ALA A 286 -14.17 -9.42 17.12
C ALA A 286 -13.15 -8.67 17.99
N ALA A 287 -12.62 -9.28 19.05
CA ALA A 287 -11.62 -8.66 19.93
C ALA A 287 -10.20 -8.67 19.33
N LYS A 288 -9.98 -9.41 18.25
CA LYS A 288 -8.69 -9.52 17.54
C LYS A 288 -8.64 -8.63 16.29
N LEU A 289 -9.72 -7.93 15.95
CA LEU A 289 -9.80 -7.04 14.81
C LEU A 289 -9.99 -5.60 15.31
N LEU A 290 -9.28 -4.65 14.70
CA LEU A 290 -9.63 -3.24 14.86
C LEU A 290 -10.87 -2.91 14.03
N PRO A 291 -11.65 -1.88 14.40
CA PRO A 291 -12.74 -1.39 13.56
C PRO A 291 -12.28 -1.07 12.14
N ILE A 292 -13.18 -1.22 11.17
CA ILE A 292 -12.94 -0.84 9.77
C ILE A 292 -12.52 0.64 9.71
N ALA A 293 -11.36 0.91 9.12
CA ALA A 293 -10.79 2.25 8.99
C ALA A 293 -11.34 2.94 7.74
N PRO A 294 -11.82 4.20 7.80
CA PRO A 294 -12.30 4.88 6.60
C PRO A 294 -11.16 5.15 5.61
N SER A 295 -11.25 4.65 4.37
CA SER A 295 -10.14 4.69 3.37
C SER A 295 -9.57 6.11 3.13
N GLY A 296 -10.42 7.13 3.17
CA GLY A 296 -10.04 8.53 2.90
C GLY A 296 -9.62 9.35 4.13
N GLN A 297 -9.55 8.76 5.32
CA GLN A 297 -9.15 9.47 6.54
C GLN A 297 -7.75 9.04 6.97
N PRO A 298 -6.80 9.98 7.15
CA PRO A 298 -5.48 9.65 7.65
C PRO A 298 -5.55 8.93 8.99
N VAL A 299 -4.74 7.88 9.16
CA VAL A 299 -4.57 7.23 10.47
C VAL A 299 -3.84 8.16 11.44
N GLY A 300 -3.04 9.09 10.90
CA GLY A 300 -2.29 10.14 11.59
C GLY A 300 -0.87 10.27 11.02
N PRO A 301 0.06 10.91 11.74
CA PRO A 301 1.43 11.10 11.25
C PRO A 301 2.20 9.78 11.19
N ILE A 302 3.20 9.73 10.31
CA ILE A 302 4.18 8.66 10.17
C ILE A 302 4.96 8.45 11.48
N SER A 303 5.42 7.23 11.72
CA SER A 303 6.22 6.91 12.90
C SER A 303 7.51 7.76 12.93
N PRO A 304 7.92 8.28 14.11
CA PRO A 304 9.21 8.95 14.29
C PRO A 304 10.42 8.09 13.86
N TYR A 305 10.25 6.78 13.79
CA TYR A 305 11.21 5.86 13.17
C TYR A 305 11.65 6.32 11.78
N TYR A 306 10.70 6.64 10.90
CA TYR A 306 10.97 7.01 9.51
C TYR A 306 11.50 8.43 9.37
N VAL A 307 11.13 9.33 10.30
CA VAL A 307 11.71 10.67 10.42
C VAL A 307 13.20 10.56 10.72
N GLY A 308 13.56 9.81 11.77
CA GLY A 308 14.95 9.67 12.20
C GLY A 308 15.83 8.84 11.25
N ARG A 309 15.25 7.84 10.58
CA ARG A 309 16.01 6.90 9.74
C ARG A 309 16.11 7.33 8.28
N TYR A 310 15.03 7.88 7.72
CA TYR A 310 14.92 8.16 6.28
C TYR A 310 14.65 9.65 5.96
N GLY A 311 14.49 10.49 6.99
CA GLY A 311 14.33 11.94 6.81
C GLY A 311 12.93 12.39 6.36
N PHE A 312 11.89 11.57 6.57
CA PHE A 312 10.51 12.02 6.38
C PHE A 312 10.19 13.24 7.25
N ALA A 313 9.25 14.07 6.79
CA ALA A 313 8.67 15.10 7.64
C ALA A 313 7.84 14.47 8.77
N ASP A 314 7.88 15.06 9.96
CA ASP A 314 7.13 14.59 11.13
C ASP A 314 5.61 14.78 10.99
N ASP A 315 5.19 15.66 10.08
CA ASP A 315 3.79 15.87 9.68
C ASP A 315 3.35 15.05 8.45
N CYS A 316 4.20 14.17 7.92
CA CYS A 316 3.84 13.26 6.84
C CYS A 316 2.70 12.32 7.30
N LEU A 317 1.60 12.31 6.56
CA LEU A 317 0.42 11.53 6.93
C LEU A 317 0.49 10.09 6.40
N VAL A 318 0.07 9.13 7.21
CA VAL A 318 -0.20 7.77 6.75
C VAL A 318 -1.70 7.61 6.58
N LEU A 319 -2.13 7.03 5.47
CA LEU A 319 -3.52 6.64 5.23
C LEU A 319 -3.67 5.12 5.44
N PRO A 320 -4.89 4.62 5.71
CA PRO A 320 -5.17 3.20 5.60
C PRO A 320 -4.80 2.70 4.19
N PHE A 321 -4.17 1.54 4.14
CA PHE A 321 -3.92 0.86 2.87
C PHE A 321 -5.15 0.03 2.51
N SER A 322 -5.29 -0.29 1.23
CA SER A 322 -6.38 -1.11 0.70
C SER A 322 -5.82 -2.34 -0.04
N GLY A 323 -6.70 -3.17 -0.59
CA GLY A 323 -6.31 -4.24 -1.50
C GLY A 323 -5.75 -3.69 -2.83
N ASP A 324 -4.86 -4.45 -3.46
CA ASP A 324 -4.29 -4.14 -4.79
C ASP A 324 -5.34 -3.89 -5.89
N ASN A 325 -6.38 -4.72 -5.99
CA ASN A 325 -7.44 -4.53 -6.99
C ASN A 325 -8.26 -3.25 -6.75
N PRO A 326 -8.76 -2.95 -5.52
CA PRO A 326 -9.36 -1.64 -5.24
C PRO A 326 -8.44 -0.45 -5.58
N CYS A 327 -7.14 -0.53 -5.26
CA CYS A 327 -6.19 0.53 -5.58
C CYS A 327 -6.00 0.68 -7.11
N SER A 328 -5.91 -0.43 -7.83
CA SER A 328 -5.78 -0.46 -9.30
C SER A 328 -7.02 0.09 -10.01
N LEU A 329 -8.19 0.02 -9.40
CA LEU A 329 -9.42 0.64 -9.93
C LEU A 329 -9.38 2.18 -9.84
N ILE A 330 -8.64 2.73 -8.88
CA ILE A 330 -8.50 4.19 -8.67
C ILE A 330 -7.33 4.76 -9.48
N GLY A 331 -6.23 4.04 -9.58
CA GLY A 331 -5.01 4.44 -10.31
C GLY A 331 -5.23 4.57 -11.82
#